data_AF-A0A2V4XB95-F1
#
_entry.id   AF-A0A2V4XB95-F1
#
_cell.length_a   1.000
_cell.length_b   1.000
_cell.length_c   1.000
_cell.angle_alpha   90.00
_cell.angle_beta   90.00
_cell.angle_gamma   90.00
#
_symmetry.space_group_name_H-M   'P 1'
#
loop_
_entity.id
_entity.type
_entity.pdbx_description
1 polymer ?
#
loop_
_entity_poly.entity_id
_entity_poly.type
_entity_poly.pdbx_seq_one_letter_code
_entity_poly.pdbx_strand_id
1 'polypeptide(L)'
;MKNIFYTLLIGILFFSCTDEPDLNNYNLEIQNNSNENLNIKAYFEGNLISNVNLSTNQSGLECSYNDENFRGLFSNQCNIDSLIIRFSNDKGYIVNDEGSGTLNFSNDRNPFLPNGGFDINNNNYSFLITQEDFDNAHDLP
;
A
#
# COMPACT_ATOMS: atom_id res chain seq x y z
N MET A 1 -31.01 -34.30 -40.91
CA MET A 1 -31.00 -32.96 -40.27
C MET A 1 -31.13 -32.97 -38.73
N LYS A 2 -31.40 -34.10 -38.06
CA LYS A 2 -31.36 -34.17 -36.57
C LYS A 2 -29.93 -34.23 -36.00
N ASN A 3 -28.98 -34.78 -36.75
CA ASN A 3 -27.61 -35.01 -36.25
C ASN A 3 -26.71 -33.76 -36.21
N ILE A 4 -27.07 -32.69 -36.94
CA ILE A 4 -26.35 -31.40 -36.92
C ILE A 4 -26.65 -30.62 -35.62
N PHE A 5 -27.83 -30.82 -35.03
CA PHE A 5 -28.24 -30.10 -33.83
C PHE A 5 -27.46 -30.56 -32.58
N TYR A 6 -27.06 -31.84 -32.52
CA TYR A 6 -26.26 -32.39 -31.42
C TYR A 6 -24.80 -31.94 -31.47
N THR A 7 -24.25 -31.69 -32.67
CA THR A 7 -22.87 -31.21 -32.82
C THR A 7 -22.72 -29.75 -32.41
N LEU A 8 -23.76 -28.93 -32.60
CA LEU A 8 -23.75 -27.52 -32.21
C LEU A 8 -23.81 -27.32 -30.68
N LEU A 9 -24.49 -28.23 -29.96
CA LEU A 9 -24.67 -28.15 -28.51
C LEU A 9 -23.37 -28.47 -27.73
N ILE A 10 -22.51 -29.33 -28.28
CA ILE A 10 -21.22 -29.72 -27.67
C ILE A 10 -20.18 -28.61 -27.81
N GLY A 11 -20.25 -27.79 -28.86
CA GLY A 11 -19.31 -26.67 -29.08
C GLY A 11 -19.42 -25.53 -28.06
N ILE A 12 -20.57 -25.38 -27.39
CA ILE A 12 -20.82 -24.29 -26.42
C ILE A 12 -20.25 -24.63 -25.03
N LEU A 13 -20.04 -25.92 -24.72
CA LEU A 13 -19.52 -26.37 -23.43
C LEU A 13 -18.00 -26.18 -23.27
N PHE A 14 -17.27 -25.87 -24.35
CA PHE A 14 -15.81 -25.66 -24.31
C PHE A 14 -15.39 -24.20 -24.13
N PHE A 15 -16.33 -23.25 -24.04
CA PHE A 15 -16.01 -21.81 -23.86
C PHE A 15 -16.12 -21.31 -22.42
N SER A 16 -16.31 -22.20 -21.43
CA SER A 16 -16.53 -21.78 -20.03
C SER A 16 -15.36 -22.11 -19.09
N CYS A 17 -14.12 -22.08 -19.58
CA CYS A 17 -12.96 -21.94 -18.70
C CYS A 17 -12.68 -20.45 -18.57
N THR A 18 -13.34 -19.79 -17.63
CA THR A 18 -12.87 -18.48 -17.16
C THR A 18 -11.69 -18.77 -16.23
N ASP A 19 -10.52 -18.20 -16.51
CA ASP A 19 -9.41 -18.25 -15.56
C ASP A 19 -9.91 -17.65 -14.24
N GLU A 20 -9.89 -18.46 -13.17
CA GLU A 20 -10.15 -17.96 -11.84
C GLU A 20 -8.99 -17.04 -11.44
N PRO A 21 -9.25 -15.86 -10.86
CA PRO A 21 -8.19 -14.96 -10.44
C PRO A 21 -7.35 -15.63 -9.35
N ASP A 22 -6.03 -15.56 -9.50
CA ASP A 22 -5.07 -16.11 -8.52
C ASP A 22 -4.89 -15.12 -7.36
N LEU A 23 -5.89 -15.08 -6.48
CA LEU A 23 -5.95 -14.12 -5.38
C LEU A 23 -4.97 -14.49 -4.26
N ASN A 24 -4.12 -13.52 -3.92
CA ASN A 24 -3.21 -13.57 -2.80
C ASN A 24 -3.64 -12.58 -1.72
N ASN A 25 -3.56 -12.99 -0.46
CA ASN A 25 -3.76 -12.07 0.66
C ASN A 25 -2.45 -11.36 0.99
N TYR A 26 -2.45 -10.03 0.94
CA TYR A 26 -1.33 -9.16 1.27
C TYR A 26 -1.61 -8.40 2.56
N ASN A 27 -0.63 -8.36 3.45
CA ASN A 27 -0.66 -7.55 4.67
C ASN A 27 0.42 -6.48 4.58
N LEU A 28 0.08 -5.28 5.02
CA LEU A 28 0.96 -4.11 5.00
C LEU A 28 0.97 -3.44 6.36
N GLU A 29 2.13 -2.91 6.71
CA GLU A 29 2.31 -2.05 7.86
C GLU A 29 3.36 -0.98 7.57
N ILE A 30 3.33 0.11 8.34
CA ILE A 30 4.42 1.07 8.41
C ILE A 30 5.18 0.84 9.72
N GLN A 31 6.49 0.67 9.62
CA GLN A 31 7.36 0.42 10.76
C GLN A 31 8.32 1.59 10.97
N ASN A 32 8.46 2.03 12.21
CA ASN A 32 9.45 3.02 12.60
C ASN A 32 10.77 2.35 12.98
N ASN A 33 11.74 2.36 12.07
CA ASN A 33 13.12 1.91 12.30
C ASN A 33 14.10 3.08 12.53
N SER A 34 13.59 4.29 12.78
CA SER A 34 14.40 5.42 13.24
C SER A 34 14.56 5.41 14.76
N ASN A 35 15.54 6.15 15.28
CA ASN A 35 15.70 6.33 16.73
C ASN A 35 14.76 7.41 17.31
N GLU A 36 13.86 7.93 16.49
CA GLU A 36 12.97 9.04 16.82
C GLU A 36 11.52 8.58 16.86
N ASN A 37 10.71 9.21 17.72
CA ASN A 37 9.26 8.99 17.68
C ASN A 37 8.65 9.68 16.48
N LEU A 38 7.65 9.05 15.87
CA LEU A 38 6.91 9.64 14.76
C LEU A 38 5.40 9.46 14.92
N ASN A 39 4.66 10.39 14.32
CA ASN A 39 3.22 10.40 14.21
C ASN A 39 2.83 10.18 12.74
N ILE A 40 1.91 9.26 12.50
CA ILE A 40 1.35 8.99 11.18
C ILE A 40 -0.12 9.36 11.21
N LYS A 41 -0.51 10.30 10.37
CA LYS A 41 -1.91 10.63 10.08
C LYS A 41 -2.25 10.11 8.71
N ALA A 42 -3.27 9.27 8.62
CA ALA A 42 -3.80 8.76 7.36
C ALA A 42 -5.14 9.41 7.03
N TYR A 43 -5.31 9.73 5.77
CA TYR A 43 -6.49 10.43 5.26
C TYR A 43 -7.12 9.67 4.10
N PHE A 44 -8.42 9.91 3.92
CA PHE A 44 -9.21 9.48 2.78
C PHE A 44 -10.25 10.54 2.43
N GLU A 45 -10.25 10.98 1.18
CA GLU A 45 -11.10 12.06 0.66
C GLU A 45 -11.02 13.32 1.54
N GLY A 46 -9.82 13.63 2.05
CA GLY A 46 -9.54 14.77 2.92
C GLY A 46 -9.94 14.58 4.39
N ASN A 47 -10.52 13.44 4.77
CA ASN A 47 -10.91 13.15 6.15
C ASN A 47 -9.82 12.36 6.87
N LEU A 48 -9.48 12.74 8.10
CA LEU A 48 -8.57 11.97 8.94
C LEU A 48 -9.25 10.66 9.37
N ILE A 49 -8.69 9.53 8.95
CA ILE A 49 -9.22 8.19 9.27
C ILE A 49 -8.40 7.44 10.31
N SER A 50 -7.11 7.77 10.43
CA SER A 50 -6.21 7.15 11.41
C SER A 50 -5.15 8.13 11.88
N ASN A 51 -4.75 8.01 13.15
CA ASN A 51 -3.71 8.82 13.78
C ASN A 51 -2.95 7.95 14.78
N VAL A 52 -1.74 7.54 14.41
CA VAL A 52 -0.94 6.56 15.15
C VAL A 52 0.39 7.19 15.56
N ASN A 53 0.80 6.98 16.80
CA ASN A 53 2.15 7.33 17.26
C ASN A 53 2.98 6.05 17.33
N LEU A 54 4.14 6.06 16.68
CA LEU A 54 5.07 4.94 16.67
C LEU A 54 6.37 5.37 17.37
N SER A 55 6.68 4.68 18.46
CA SER A 55 8.03 4.74 19.05
C SER A 55 9.00 3.93 18.18
N THR A 56 10.30 4.04 18.46
CA THR A 56 11.33 3.24 17.81
C THR A 56 10.99 1.74 17.84
N ASN A 57 11.17 1.08 16.70
CA ASN A 57 10.89 -0.33 16.42
C ASN A 57 9.42 -0.75 16.55
N GLN A 58 8.48 0.20 16.55
CA GLN A 58 7.04 -0.11 16.51
C GLN A 58 6.49 -0.06 15.08
N SER A 59 5.53 -0.93 14.81
CA SER A 59 4.73 -0.93 13.58
C SER A 59 3.32 -0.39 13.85
N GLY A 60 2.66 0.11 12.81
CA GLY A 60 1.26 0.47 12.84
C GLY A 60 0.75 0.87 11.46
N LEU A 61 -0.46 1.43 11.44
CA LEU A 61 -1.22 1.69 10.21
C LEU A 61 -1.31 0.43 9.32
N GLU A 62 -1.89 -0.62 9.88
CA GLU A 62 -2.04 -1.90 9.22
C GLU A 62 -3.13 -1.86 8.15
N CYS A 63 -2.88 -2.48 7.01
CA CYS A 63 -3.85 -2.72 5.96
C CYS A 63 -3.70 -4.14 5.41
N SER A 64 -4.78 -4.80 5.02
CA SER A 64 -4.72 -6.04 4.26
C SER A 64 -5.73 -6.06 3.13
N TYR A 65 -5.40 -6.76 2.05
CA TYR A 65 -6.27 -6.93 0.89
C TYR A 65 -5.96 -8.19 0.10
N ASN A 66 -6.95 -8.64 -0.67
CA ASN A 66 -6.80 -9.76 -1.60
C ASN A 66 -6.71 -9.22 -3.03
N ASP A 67 -5.65 -9.54 -3.74
CA ASP A 67 -5.44 -9.15 -5.14
C ASP A 67 -4.52 -10.17 -5.82
N GLU A 68 -4.46 -10.16 -7.15
CA GLU A 68 -3.50 -10.99 -7.90
C GLU A 68 -2.06 -10.50 -7.71
N ASN A 69 -1.89 -9.20 -7.45
CA ASN A 69 -0.59 -8.56 -7.32
C ASN A 69 -0.55 -7.59 -6.15
N PHE A 70 0.63 -7.46 -5.53
CA PHE A 70 0.88 -6.41 -4.55
C PHE A 70 0.82 -5.03 -5.23
N ARG A 71 0.18 -4.06 -4.57
CA ARG A 71 -0.06 -2.70 -5.07
C ARG A 71 0.37 -1.59 -4.09
N GLY A 72 1.07 -1.92 -3.00
CA GLY A 72 1.34 -0.96 -1.91
C GLY A 72 0.08 -0.71 -1.06
N LEU A 73 0.00 0.46 -0.41
CA LEU A 73 -1.19 0.96 0.31
C LEU A 73 -2.30 1.34 -0.68
N PHE A 74 -2.85 0.34 -1.35
CA PHE A 74 -3.82 0.54 -2.41
C PHE A 74 -5.08 1.24 -1.90
N SER A 75 -5.31 2.48 -2.34
CA SER A 75 -6.33 3.37 -1.76
C SER A 75 -7.74 2.78 -1.77
N ASN A 76 -8.11 2.05 -2.83
CA ASN A 76 -9.41 1.39 -2.95
C ASN A 76 -9.66 0.25 -1.94
N GLN A 77 -8.61 -0.34 -1.37
CA GLN A 77 -8.73 -1.45 -0.42
C GLN A 77 -8.38 -1.01 1.01
N CYS A 78 -7.31 -0.22 1.16
CA CYS A 78 -6.90 0.32 2.44
C CYS A 78 -7.75 1.51 2.90
N ASN A 79 -8.56 2.10 2.01
CA ASN A 79 -9.28 3.36 2.23
C ASN A 79 -8.35 4.48 2.74
N ILE A 80 -7.15 4.58 2.19
CA ILE A 80 -6.16 5.62 2.51
C ILE A 80 -5.69 6.20 1.17
N ASP A 81 -5.78 7.51 0.96
CA ASP A 81 -5.26 8.18 -0.24
C ASP A 81 -4.03 9.05 0.03
N SER A 82 -3.79 9.38 1.31
CA SER A 82 -2.68 10.23 1.70
C SER A 82 -2.25 10.03 3.15
N LEU A 83 -0.95 10.25 3.39
CA LEU A 83 -0.30 10.17 4.67
C LEU A 83 0.45 11.46 4.99
N ILE A 84 0.38 11.88 6.25
CA ILE A 84 1.34 12.81 6.84
C ILE A 84 2.11 12.06 7.90
N ILE A 85 3.42 11.95 7.70
CA ILE A 85 4.37 11.32 8.62
C ILE A 85 5.18 12.46 9.23
N ARG A 86 5.11 12.63 10.54
CA ARG A 86 5.77 13.74 11.25
C ARG A 86 6.62 13.20 12.40
N PHE A 87 7.90 13.53 12.40
CA PHE A 87 8.81 13.24 13.50
C PHE A 87 8.65 14.24 14.66
N SER A 88 9.29 13.92 15.78
CA SER A 88 9.32 14.74 17.00
C SER A 88 9.81 16.18 16.81
N ASN A 89 10.62 16.44 15.77
CA ASN A 89 11.17 17.75 15.41
C ASN A 89 10.30 18.55 14.43
N ASP A 90 9.03 18.16 14.25
CA ASP A 90 8.04 18.73 13.33
C ASP A 90 8.36 18.57 11.83
N LYS A 91 9.48 17.94 11.47
CA LYS A 91 9.81 17.57 10.09
C LYS A 91 9.14 16.26 9.69
N GLY A 92 9.09 15.98 8.40
CA GLY A 92 8.64 14.69 7.90
C GLY A 92 8.25 14.69 6.43
N TYR A 93 7.18 13.97 6.12
CA TYR A 93 6.77 13.67 4.75
C TYR A 93 5.26 13.80 4.56
N ILE A 94 4.87 14.27 3.37
CA ILE A 94 3.49 14.23 2.89
C ILE A 94 3.48 13.37 1.63
N VAL A 95 2.74 12.26 1.68
CA VAL A 95 2.71 11.24 0.65
C VAL A 95 1.26 11.04 0.21
N ASN A 96 1.03 10.86 -1.08
CA ASN A 96 -0.27 10.56 -1.67
C ASN A 96 -0.19 9.40 -2.67
N ASP A 97 -1.35 8.88 -3.03
CA ASP A 97 -1.51 7.80 -4.01
C ASP A 97 -1.21 8.21 -5.46
N GLU A 98 -1.20 9.50 -5.76
CA GLU A 98 -0.72 10.05 -7.03
C GLU A 98 0.79 9.88 -7.24
N GLY A 99 1.54 9.50 -6.21
CA GLY A 99 2.95 9.17 -6.35
C GLY A 99 3.88 10.38 -6.39
N SER A 100 3.37 11.61 -6.24
CA SER A 100 4.12 12.83 -6.59
C SER A 100 3.99 13.93 -5.52
N GLY A 101 5.08 14.67 -5.30
CA GLY A 101 5.10 15.78 -4.37
C GLY A 101 6.52 16.13 -3.91
N THR A 102 6.77 17.41 -3.64
CA THR A 102 8.09 17.89 -3.19
C THR A 102 8.41 17.49 -1.75
N LEU A 103 7.40 17.12 -0.97
CA LEU A 103 7.51 16.68 0.43
C LEU A 103 7.41 15.15 0.57
N ASN A 104 7.48 14.41 -0.54
CA ASN A 104 7.49 12.96 -0.52
C ASN A 104 8.87 12.43 -0.08
N PHE A 105 8.97 11.13 0.19
CA PHE A 105 10.25 10.47 0.38
C PHE A 105 11.12 10.58 -0.87
N SER A 106 12.44 10.57 -0.67
CA SER A 106 13.42 10.57 -1.75
C SER A 106 13.53 9.21 -2.43
N ASN A 107 14.21 9.16 -3.59
CA ASN A 107 14.60 7.92 -4.29
C ASN A 107 13.42 7.01 -4.69
N ASP A 108 12.33 7.60 -5.19
CA ASP A 108 11.12 6.90 -5.66
C ASP A 108 10.42 6.04 -4.58
N ARG A 109 10.78 6.23 -3.29
CA ARG A 109 10.11 5.56 -2.18
C ARG A 109 8.72 6.15 -2.00
N ASN A 110 7.71 5.31 -2.03
CA ASN A 110 6.34 5.73 -1.80
C ASN A 110 5.48 4.52 -1.37
N PRO A 111 4.88 4.51 -0.17
CA PRO A 111 4.09 3.40 0.31
C PRO A 111 2.84 3.11 -0.53
N PHE A 112 2.38 4.04 -1.38
CA PHE A 112 1.27 3.81 -2.32
C PHE A 112 1.68 3.11 -3.61
N LEU A 113 2.98 2.89 -3.84
CA LEU A 113 3.49 2.23 -5.04
C LEU A 113 3.99 0.81 -4.70
N PRO A 114 3.76 -0.18 -5.57
CA PRO A 114 4.21 -1.56 -5.33
C PRO A 114 5.72 -1.69 -5.17
N ASN A 115 6.49 -0.84 -5.84
CA ASN A 115 7.95 -0.78 -5.75
C ASN A 115 8.44 0.30 -4.78
N GLY A 116 7.61 0.73 -3.84
CA GLY A 116 7.85 1.86 -2.94
C GLY A 116 8.99 1.72 -1.94
N GLY A 117 9.77 0.65 -1.97
CA GLY A 117 10.81 0.37 -0.97
C GLY A 117 10.24 -0.34 0.27
N PHE A 118 9.47 -1.40 0.04
CA PHE A 118 8.97 -2.30 1.09
C PHE A 118 9.99 -3.41 1.38
N ASP A 119 10.14 -3.73 2.66
CA ASP A 119 10.75 -4.98 3.09
C ASP A 119 9.71 -6.10 3.04
N ILE A 120 10.07 -7.23 2.44
CA ILE A 120 9.14 -8.31 2.10
C ILE A 120 9.47 -9.57 2.88
N ASN A 121 8.48 -10.09 3.60
CA ASN A 121 8.52 -11.42 4.21
C ASN A 121 7.25 -12.20 3.85
N ASN A 122 7.33 -13.01 2.80
CA ASN A 122 6.19 -13.64 2.13
C ASN A 122 5.19 -12.56 1.67
N ASN A 123 3.93 -12.65 2.11
CA ASN A 123 2.90 -11.66 1.79
C ASN A 123 2.75 -10.56 2.86
N ASN A 124 3.73 -10.40 3.74
CA ASN A 124 3.78 -9.29 4.69
C ASN A 124 4.80 -8.28 4.19
N TYR A 125 4.35 -7.04 4.01
CA TYR A 125 5.11 -5.94 3.46
C TYR A 125 5.22 -4.83 4.50
N SER A 126 6.45 -4.47 4.88
CA SER A 126 6.68 -3.40 5.84
C SER A 126 7.34 -2.22 5.14
N PHE A 127 6.69 -1.06 5.16
CA PHE A 127 7.32 0.19 4.73
C PHE A 127 8.14 0.75 5.90
N LEU A 128 9.46 0.67 5.81
CA LEU A 128 10.36 1.04 6.90
C LEU A 128 10.69 2.53 6.86
N ILE A 129 10.31 3.29 7.89
CA ILE A 129 10.80 4.65 8.08
C ILE A 129 12.12 4.58 8.85
N THR A 130 13.22 4.95 8.21
CA THR A 130 14.58 4.76 8.71
C THR A 130 15.15 6.02 9.37
N GLN A 131 16.33 5.90 9.99
CA GLN A 131 17.07 7.06 10.49
C GLN A 131 17.49 8.01 9.36
N GLU A 132 17.82 7.48 8.17
CA GLU A 132 18.16 8.31 7.01
C GLU A 132 16.95 9.13 6.55
N ASP A 133 15.73 8.60 6.66
CA ASP A 133 14.51 9.37 6.39
C ASP A 133 14.31 10.48 7.42
N PHE A 134 14.64 10.26 8.70
CA PHE A 134 14.62 11.35 9.68
C PHE A 134 15.64 12.44 9.34
N ASP A 135 16.87 12.05 9.01
CA ASP A 135 17.96 12.99 8.72
C ASP A 135 17.68 13.85 7.47
N ASN A 136 16.91 13.30 6.52
CA ASN A 136 16.52 13.96 5.26
C ASN A 136 15.07 14.51 5.27
N ALA A 137 14.41 14.56 6.43
CA ALA A 137 13.02 14.96 6.54
C ALA A 137 12.81 16.44 6.16
N HIS A 138 11.66 16.74 5.54
CA HIS A 138 11.31 18.09 5.10
C HIS A 138 10.70 18.90 6.23
N ASP A 139 10.91 20.22 6.22
CA ASP A 139 10.11 21.11 7.06
C ASP A 139 8.65 21.07 6.59
N LEU A 140 7.74 20.65 7.49
CA LEU A 140 6.32 20.55 7.17
C LEU A 140 5.60 21.88 7.46
N PRO A 141 4.54 22.20 6.68
CA PRO A 141 3.69 23.35 6.94
C PRO A 141 2.81 23.21 8.21
#